data_AF-A0A5B6WJY6-F1
#
_entry.id   AF-A0A5B6WJY6-F1
#
_cell.length_a   1.000
_cell.length_b   1.000
_cell.length_c   1.000
_cell.angle_alpha   90.00
_cell.angle_beta   90.00
_cell.angle_gamma   90.00
#
_symmetry.space_group_name_H-M   'P 1'
#
loop_
_entity.id
_entity.type
_entity.pdbx_description
1 polymer ?
#
loop_
_entity_poly.entity_id
_entity_poly.type
_entity_poly.pdbx_seq_one_letter_code
_entity_poly.pdbx_strand_id
1 'polypeptide(L)'
;MVQSTESCQSQFMERLSTSHVTGMTPDRITLQNMEKKQNESFRKYAQKWREVAPQVQPPLLEKETTMLFINTLKAPFINHMLGSATKSFSNIVISGEMIENAVRNGKIDVGESAKRSAPRKKKNKVNNVGAYNKGYSKSITVGPPKTITTRL
;
A
#
# COMPACT_ATOMS: atom_id res chain seq x y z
N MET A 1 58.71 -1.70 6.40
CA MET A 1 58.09 -1.26 5.13
C MET A 1 56.69 -1.87 5.00
N VAL A 2 55.75 -1.54 5.89
CA VAL A 2 54.40 -2.17 5.92
C VAL A 2 53.28 -1.17 5.58
N GLN A 3 53.58 0.13 5.46
CA GLN A 3 52.59 1.19 5.22
C GLN A 3 52.16 1.34 3.75
N SER A 4 52.76 0.59 2.83
CA SER A 4 52.51 0.77 1.39
C SER A 4 51.22 0.09 0.92
N THR A 5 50.88 -1.08 1.48
CA THR A 5 49.72 -1.87 1.03
C THR A 5 48.40 -1.34 1.56
N GLU A 6 48.37 -0.80 2.79
CA GLU A 6 47.17 -0.14 3.34
C GLU A 6 46.87 1.18 2.61
N SER A 7 47.90 1.95 2.27
CA SER A 7 47.77 3.15 1.43
C SER A 7 47.25 2.80 0.03
N CYS A 8 47.74 1.70 -0.55
CA CYS A 8 47.31 1.23 -1.86
C CYS A 8 45.85 0.72 -1.85
N GLN A 9 45.41 0.02 -0.79
CA GLN A 9 44.01 -0.39 -0.63
C GLN A 9 43.09 0.82 -0.43
N SER A 10 43.51 1.80 0.38
CA SER A 10 42.73 3.03 0.58
C SER A 10 42.61 3.84 -0.71
N GLN A 11 43.71 4.00 -1.44
CA GLN A 11 43.76 4.72 -2.72
C GLN A 11 43.03 3.95 -3.84
N PHE A 12 42.93 2.62 -3.76
CA PHE A 12 42.12 1.80 -4.66
C PHE A 12 40.62 1.99 -4.40
N MET A 13 40.19 2.01 -3.14
CA MET A 13 38.79 2.31 -2.78
C MET A 13 38.42 3.76 -3.15
N GLU A 14 39.36 4.70 -3.01
CA GLU A 14 39.21 6.09 -3.44
C GLU A 14 39.13 6.23 -4.98
N ARG A 15 39.92 5.44 -5.73
CA ARG A 15 39.89 5.40 -7.20
C ARG A 15 38.64 4.73 -7.76
N LEU A 16 38.07 3.74 -7.08
CA LEU A 16 36.77 3.17 -7.43
C LEU A 16 35.62 4.16 -7.14
N SER A 17 35.81 5.10 -6.21
CA SER A 17 34.86 6.19 -5.94
C SER A 17 34.95 7.34 -6.95
N THR A 18 36.12 7.56 -7.57
CA THR A 18 36.41 8.76 -8.39
C THR A 18 36.56 8.52 -9.90
N SER A 19 36.50 7.27 -10.37
CA SER A 19 36.52 6.98 -11.81
C SER A 19 35.12 7.03 -12.41
N HIS A 20 34.89 8.09 -13.19
CA HIS A 20 33.80 8.35 -14.14
C HIS A 20 32.64 9.24 -13.65
N VAL A 21 32.79 10.54 -13.92
CA VAL A 21 31.68 11.51 -13.92
C VAL A 21 30.72 11.21 -15.08
N THR A 22 29.76 10.32 -14.82
CA THR A 22 28.31 10.63 -14.89
C THR A 22 27.62 9.95 -13.70
N GLY A 23 28.36 9.83 -12.59
CA GLY A 23 28.03 9.10 -11.38
C GLY A 23 27.88 10.06 -10.20
N MET A 24 26.68 10.62 -10.04
CA MET A 24 26.25 11.01 -8.71
C MET A 24 25.79 9.73 -8.03
N THR A 25 26.56 9.22 -7.07
CA THR A 25 26.05 8.17 -6.17
C THR A 25 24.68 8.63 -5.66
N PRO A 26 23.61 7.82 -5.84
CA PRO A 26 22.29 8.22 -5.40
C PRO A 26 22.34 8.63 -3.94
N ASP A 27 21.87 9.82 -3.63
CA ASP A 27 21.76 10.30 -2.25
C ASP A 27 20.33 10.11 -1.74
N ARG A 28 20.11 10.45 -0.47
CA ARG A 28 18.78 10.34 0.15
C ARG A 28 17.73 11.20 -0.57
N ILE A 29 18.13 12.35 -1.12
CA ILE A 29 17.26 13.25 -1.88
C ILE A 29 16.84 12.60 -3.20
N THR A 30 17.74 11.90 -3.86
CA THR A 30 17.47 11.14 -5.09
C THR A 30 16.36 10.12 -4.85
N LEU A 31 16.42 9.33 -3.76
CA LEU A 31 15.35 8.38 -3.41
C LEU A 31 14.02 9.05 -3.09
N GLN A 32 14.04 10.22 -2.44
CA GLN A 32 12.82 10.98 -2.11
C GLN A 32 12.12 11.54 -3.33
N ASN A 33 12.90 11.91 -4.34
CA ASN A 33 12.40 12.46 -5.59
C ASN A 33 11.95 11.38 -6.59
N MET A 34 12.26 10.11 -6.32
CA MET A 34 11.60 9.02 -7.04
C MET A 34 10.12 9.09 -6.71
N GLU A 35 9.27 9.00 -7.73
CA GLU A 35 7.84 8.94 -7.55
C GLU A 35 7.27 7.84 -8.44
N LYS A 36 6.29 7.10 -7.92
CA LYS A 36 5.54 6.14 -8.73
C LYS A 36 4.72 6.89 -9.78
N LYS A 37 5.02 6.65 -11.05
CA LYS A 37 4.26 7.19 -12.17
C LYS A 37 2.90 6.48 -12.32
N GLN A 38 1.92 7.17 -12.87
CA GLN A 38 0.59 6.58 -13.15
C GLN A 38 0.65 5.48 -14.22
N ASN A 39 1.63 5.53 -15.13
CA ASN A 39 1.80 4.60 -16.24
C ASN A 39 2.74 3.41 -15.94
N GLU A 40 3.27 3.30 -14.72
CA GLU A 40 4.04 2.13 -14.29
C GLU A 40 3.28 1.36 -13.21
N SER A 41 3.40 0.03 -13.19
CA SER A 41 2.81 -0.79 -12.14
C SER A 41 3.53 -0.59 -10.81
N PHE A 42 2.82 -0.83 -9.71
CA PHE A 42 3.39 -0.74 -8.37
C PHE A 42 4.63 -1.61 -8.21
N ARG A 43 4.58 -2.86 -8.70
CA ARG A 43 5.69 -3.81 -8.63
C ARG A 43 6.92 -3.31 -9.37
N LYS A 44 6.75 -2.77 -10.58
CA LYS A 44 7.85 -2.22 -11.38
C LYS A 44 8.52 -1.04 -10.68
N TYR A 45 7.70 -0.16 -10.09
CA TYR A 45 8.20 0.94 -9.29
C TYR A 45 8.99 0.48 -8.06
N ALA A 46 8.42 -0.45 -7.29
CA ALA A 46 9.06 -0.98 -6.08
C ALA A 46 10.40 -1.63 -6.38
N GLN A 47 10.52 -2.35 -7.50
CA GLN A 47 11.77 -2.92 -7.96
C GLN A 47 12.82 -1.84 -8.25
N LYS A 48 12.48 -0.85 -9.08
CA LYS A 48 13.35 0.27 -9.42
C LYS A 48 13.85 1.00 -8.17
N TRP A 49 12.96 1.25 -7.21
CA TRP A 49 13.32 1.90 -5.94
C TRP A 49 14.30 1.03 -5.13
N ARG A 50 14.06 -0.28 -5.07
CA ARG A 50 14.91 -1.24 -4.36
C ARG A 50 16.30 -1.41 -4.97
N GLU A 51 16.45 -1.18 -6.28
CA GLU A 51 17.75 -1.20 -6.96
C GLU A 51 18.61 0.03 -6.59
N VAL A 52 17.99 1.19 -6.33
CA VAL A 52 18.67 2.44 -5.98
C VAL A 52 18.97 2.54 -4.48
N ALA A 53 18.07 2.05 -3.62
CA ALA A 53 18.16 2.27 -2.18
C ALA A 53 19.46 1.81 -1.48
N PRO A 54 20.05 0.64 -1.83
CA PRO A 54 21.30 0.19 -1.23
C PRO A 54 22.53 1.02 -1.61
N GLN A 55 22.41 1.87 -2.64
CA GLN A 55 23.52 2.70 -3.13
C GLN A 55 23.65 4.01 -2.34
N VAL A 56 22.65 4.35 -1.51
CA VAL A 56 22.64 5.59 -0.72
C VAL A 56 23.59 5.50 0.46
N GLN A 57 24.40 6.56 0.64
CA GLN A 57 25.24 6.75 1.82
C GLN A 57 24.82 8.00 2.62
N PRO A 58 24.80 7.92 3.96
CA PRO A 58 25.01 6.71 4.77
C PRO A 58 23.88 5.66 4.58
N PRO A 59 24.13 4.37 4.90
CA PRO A 59 23.12 3.33 4.78
C PRO A 59 21.86 3.66 5.58
N LEU A 60 20.70 3.43 4.97
CA LEU A 60 19.41 3.69 5.60
C LEU A 60 19.06 2.58 6.59
N LEU A 61 18.47 2.95 7.73
CA LEU A 61 17.85 1.98 8.63
C LEU A 61 16.61 1.35 7.95
N GLU A 62 16.22 0.14 8.34
CA GLU A 62 15.05 -0.54 7.75
C GLU A 62 13.76 0.28 7.90
N LYS A 63 13.56 0.87 9.07
CA LYS A 63 12.42 1.76 9.34
C LYS A 63 12.46 3.00 8.45
N GLU A 64 13.63 3.60 8.28
CA GLU A 64 13.81 4.78 7.43
C GLU A 64 13.56 4.45 5.97
N THR A 65 14.11 3.33 5.49
CA THR A 65 13.91 2.80 4.14
C THR A 65 12.42 2.62 3.84
N THR A 66 11.68 2.02 4.78
CA THR A 66 10.24 1.79 4.65
C THR A 66 9.45 3.10 4.59
N MET A 67 9.73 4.03 5.51
CA MET A 67 9.07 5.34 5.51
C MET A 67 9.39 6.14 4.24
N LEU A 68 10.65 6.10 3.78
CA LEU A 68 11.08 6.79 2.57
C LEU A 68 10.36 6.25 1.34
N PHE A 69 10.30 4.94 1.20
CA PHE A 69 9.55 4.30 0.12
C PHE A 69 8.07 4.69 0.14
N ILE A 70 7.41 4.70 1.31
CA ILE A 70 5.99 5.08 1.39
C ILE A 70 5.78 6.54 1.00
N ASN A 71 6.67 7.45 1.43
CA ASN A 71 6.58 8.88 1.14
C ASN A 71 6.71 9.22 -0.36
N THR A 72 7.30 8.32 -1.15
CA THR A 72 7.47 8.48 -2.60
C THR A 72 6.21 8.11 -3.42
N LEU A 73 5.10 7.83 -2.76
CA LEU A 73 3.85 7.39 -3.37
C LEU A 73 2.78 8.47 -3.27
N LYS A 74 1.74 8.37 -4.11
CA LYS A 74 0.60 9.29 -4.05
C LYS A 74 -0.23 9.07 -2.76
N ALA A 75 -0.92 10.12 -2.32
CA ALA A 75 -1.73 10.14 -1.10
C ALA A 75 -2.67 8.92 -0.89
N PRO A 76 -3.38 8.39 -1.92
CA PRO A 76 -4.21 7.20 -1.75
C PRO A 76 -3.41 5.97 -1.28
N PHE A 77 -2.18 5.82 -1.76
CA PHE A 77 -1.30 4.72 -1.34
C PHE A 77 -0.80 4.94 0.09
N ILE A 78 -0.38 6.16 0.43
CA ILE A 78 0.15 6.50 1.76
C ILE A 78 -0.89 6.18 2.85
N ASN A 79 -2.13 6.65 2.69
CA ASN A 79 -3.19 6.46 3.69
C ASN A 79 -3.48 4.98 3.95
N HIS A 80 -3.49 4.16 2.90
CA HIS A 80 -3.74 2.72 3.02
C HIS A 80 -2.51 1.92 3.44
N MET A 81 -1.30 2.41 3.16
CA MET A 81 -0.06 1.70 3.49
C MET A 81 0.54 2.04 4.84
N LEU A 82 0.23 3.21 5.43
CA LEU A 82 0.77 3.60 6.73
C LEU A 82 0.41 2.60 7.85
N GLY A 83 -0.77 1.98 7.77
CA GLY A 83 -1.18 0.89 8.67
C GLY A 83 -0.45 -0.43 8.44
N SER A 84 0.18 -0.62 7.28
CA SER A 84 0.97 -1.80 6.91
C SER A 84 2.49 -1.58 7.00
N ALA A 85 2.94 -0.33 7.18
CA ALA A 85 4.34 0.10 7.20
C ALA A 85 5.19 -0.51 8.32
N THR A 86 4.57 -1.22 9.26
CA THR A 86 5.24 -2.01 10.30
C THR A 86 5.66 -3.40 9.83
N LYS A 87 5.40 -3.76 8.56
CA LYS A 87 5.64 -5.08 7.97
C LYS A 87 6.78 -5.06 6.95
N SER A 88 7.29 -6.24 6.60
CA SER A 88 8.36 -6.44 5.59
C SER A 88 8.08 -5.82 4.22
N PHE A 89 9.14 -5.54 3.45
CA PHE A 89 9.04 -4.98 2.09
C PHE A 89 8.09 -5.78 1.17
N SER A 90 8.07 -7.10 1.26
CA SER A 90 7.13 -7.95 0.49
C SER A 90 5.66 -7.64 0.81
N ASN A 91 5.33 -7.38 2.08
CA ASN A 91 3.97 -7.03 2.49
C ASN A 91 3.55 -5.65 1.97
N ILE A 92 4.51 -4.73 1.86
CA ILE A 92 4.30 -3.41 1.26
C ILE A 92 3.99 -3.57 -0.24
N VAL A 93 4.76 -4.40 -0.96
CA VAL A 93 4.52 -4.66 -2.39
C VAL A 93 3.14 -5.28 -2.62
N ILE A 94 2.77 -6.29 -1.85
CA ILE A 94 1.44 -6.93 -1.95
C ILE A 94 0.32 -5.91 -1.66
N SER A 95 0.48 -5.08 -0.63
CA SER A 95 -0.50 -4.04 -0.28
C SER A 95 -0.64 -3.00 -1.40
N GLY A 96 0.48 -2.55 -1.96
CA GLY A 96 0.51 -1.63 -3.09
C GLY A 96 -0.17 -2.18 -4.34
N GLU A 97 0.02 -3.46 -4.66
CA GLU A 97 -0.68 -4.14 -5.76
C GLU A 97 -2.19 -4.21 -5.53
N MET A 98 -2.64 -4.50 -4.30
CA MET A 98 -4.07 -4.51 -3.96
C MET A 98 -4.71 -3.13 -4.09
N ILE A 99 -4.01 -2.08 -3.64
CA ILE A 99 -4.45 -0.69 -3.77
C ILE A 99 -4.53 -0.30 -5.25
N GLU A 100 -3.49 -0.57 -6.04
CA GLU A 100 -3.47 -0.28 -7.49
C GLU A 100 -4.63 -0.97 -8.22
N ASN A 101 -4.96 -2.21 -7.84
CA ASN A 101 -6.11 -2.93 -8.36
C ASN A 101 -7.44 -2.30 -7.93
N ALA A 102 -7.55 -1.85 -6.68
CA ALA A 102 -8.75 -1.18 -6.17
C ALA A 102 -9.00 0.17 -6.84
N VAL A 103 -7.94 0.97 -7.06
CA VAL A 103 -8.01 2.24 -7.81
C VAL A 103 -8.50 1.97 -9.24
N ARG A 104 -7.86 1.04 -9.94
CA ARG A 104 -8.20 0.71 -11.34
C ARG A 104 -9.62 0.21 -11.51
N ASN A 105 -10.15 -0.48 -10.50
CA ASN A 105 -11.51 -1.00 -10.49
C ASN A 105 -12.56 0.01 -9.97
N GLY A 106 -12.16 1.25 -9.65
CA GLY A 106 -13.04 2.29 -9.11
C GLY A 106 -13.61 1.97 -7.72
N LYS A 107 -12.97 1.07 -6.96
CA LYS A 107 -13.38 0.68 -5.61
C LYS A 107 -12.91 1.66 -4.54
N ILE A 108 -11.87 2.44 -4.83
CA ILE A 108 -11.37 3.54 -3.99
C ILE A 108 -11.23 4.78 -4.86
N ASP A 109 -11.74 5.91 -4.36
CA ASP A 109 -11.66 7.17 -5.06
C ASP A 109 -10.28 7.80 -4.80
N VAL A 110 -9.48 7.89 -5.86
CA VAL A 110 -8.27 8.70 -5.87
C VAL A 110 -8.76 10.09 -6.19
N GLY A 111 -8.93 10.94 -5.17
CA GLY A 111 -9.47 12.30 -5.23
C GLY A 111 -8.66 13.30 -6.07
N GLU A 112 -8.18 12.89 -7.23
CA GLU A 112 -7.47 13.66 -8.23
C GLU A 112 -7.82 13.11 -9.62
N SER A 113 -9.10 13.16 -9.99
CA SER A 113 -9.48 13.11 -11.40
C SER A 113 -10.65 14.07 -11.68
N ALA A 114 -10.28 15.26 -12.12
CA ALA A 114 -11.13 16.08 -12.95
C ALA A 114 -11.50 15.27 -14.21
N LYS A 115 -12.64 14.57 -14.17
CA LYS A 115 -13.62 14.38 -15.25
C LYS A 115 -14.63 13.33 -14.79
N ARG A 116 -15.81 13.83 -14.42
CA ARG A 116 -17.05 13.06 -14.32
C ARG A 116 -17.17 12.17 -15.56
N SER A 117 -17.10 10.85 -15.38
CA SER A 117 -17.82 9.94 -16.26
C SER A 117 -18.84 9.19 -15.41
N ALA A 118 -20.07 9.23 -15.90
CA ALA A 118 -21.30 9.02 -15.13
C ALA A 118 -21.40 7.63 -14.47
N PRO A 119 -22.15 7.50 -13.35
CA PRO A 119 -22.47 6.20 -12.78
C PRO A 119 -23.38 5.44 -13.75
N ARG A 120 -22.90 4.33 -14.33
CA ARG A 120 -23.78 3.37 -15.00
C ARG A 120 -24.67 2.70 -13.95
N LYS A 121 -25.92 3.14 -13.87
CA LYS A 121 -27.03 2.44 -13.21
C LYS A 121 -27.11 1.00 -13.73
N LYS A 122 -26.76 0.01 -12.91
CA LYS A 122 -27.21 -1.37 -13.13
C LYS A 122 -28.59 -1.53 -12.49
N LYS A 123 -29.65 -1.24 -13.25
CA LYS A 123 -31.02 -1.66 -12.95
C LYS A 123 -31.12 -3.14 -13.37
N ASN A 124 -31.17 -4.07 -12.43
CA ASN A 124 -31.62 -5.43 -12.74
C ASN A 124 -32.88 -5.72 -11.92
N LYS A 125 -34.03 -5.39 -12.51
CA LYS A 125 -35.36 -5.81 -12.07
C LYS A 125 -35.64 -7.12 -12.80
N VAL A 126 -35.62 -8.24 -12.09
CA VAL A 126 -36.22 -9.48 -12.58
C VAL A 126 -37.11 -10.04 -11.48
N ASN A 127 -38.40 -9.85 -11.72
CA ASN A 127 -39.54 -10.52 -11.13
C ASN A 127 -39.73 -11.85 -11.87
N ASN A 128 -39.79 -12.99 -11.19
CA ASN A 128 -41.04 -13.76 -11.11
C ASN A 128 -40.99 -14.93 -10.11
N VAL A 129 -42.17 -15.18 -9.58
CA VAL A 129 -42.74 -16.21 -8.71
C VAL A 129 -42.26 -17.65 -8.94
N GLY A 130 -42.12 -18.42 -7.84
CA GLY A 130 -42.12 -19.88 -7.87
C GLY A 130 -41.94 -20.56 -6.51
N ALA A 131 -43.06 -21.02 -5.93
CA ALA A 131 -43.21 -22.23 -5.10
C ALA A 131 -42.57 -22.32 -3.70
N TYR A 132 -43.48 -22.30 -2.70
CA TYR A 132 -43.51 -23.02 -1.42
C TYR A 132 -42.28 -23.84 -1.00
N ASN A 133 -41.81 -23.65 0.24
CA ASN A 133 -41.53 -24.78 1.13
C ASN A 133 -41.69 -24.39 2.62
N LYS A 134 -42.23 -25.37 3.33
CA LYS A 134 -42.76 -25.43 4.68
C LYS A 134 -41.63 -25.81 5.66
N GLY A 135 -41.56 -25.19 6.84
CA GLY A 135 -40.58 -25.61 7.85
C GLY A 135 -40.49 -24.71 9.09
N TYR A 136 -41.44 -24.88 9.99
CA TYR A 136 -41.56 -24.34 11.36
C TYR A 136 -40.27 -23.99 12.12
N SER A 137 -40.25 -22.79 12.71
CA SER A 137 -39.85 -22.58 14.11
C SER A 137 -40.55 -21.32 14.65
N LYS A 138 -41.53 -21.52 15.54
CA LYS A 138 -42.25 -20.44 16.24
C LYS A 138 -41.41 -19.99 17.43
N SER A 139 -41.07 -18.71 17.50
CA SER A 139 -40.52 -18.08 18.71
C SER A 139 -41.65 -17.81 19.72
N ILE A 140 -41.46 -18.27 20.97
CA ILE A 140 -42.39 -18.06 22.08
C ILE A 140 -42.28 -16.61 22.57
N THR A 141 -43.34 -15.83 22.41
CA THR A 141 -43.45 -14.48 22.99
C THR A 141 -44.06 -14.59 24.39
N VAL A 142 -43.27 -14.30 25.41
CA VAL A 142 -43.72 -14.17 26.81
C VAL A 142 -44.43 -12.82 26.97
N GLY A 143 -45.74 -12.85 27.26
CA GLY A 143 -46.50 -11.66 27.65
C GLY A 143 -46.38 -11.37 29.16
N PRO A 144 -46.52 -10.11 29.60
CA PRO A 144 -46.34 -9.75 31.01
C PRO A 144 -47.57 -10.10 31.87
N PRO A 145 -47.38 -10.29 33.19
CA PRO A 145 -48.45 -10.69 34.09
C PRO A 145 -49.38 -9.51 34.41
N LYS A 146 -50.69 -9.78 34.48
CA LYS A 146 -51.68 -8.86 35.04
C LYS A 146 -52.31 -9.49 36.29
N THR A 147 -52.09 -8.82 37.41
CA THR A 147 -52.73 -9.03 38.71
C THR A 147 -54.18 -8.55 38.65
N ILE A 148 -55.15 -9.38 39.06
CA ILE A 148 -56.50 -8.92 39.42
C ILE A 148 -56.99 -9.68 40.66
N THR A 149 -57.13 -8.94 41.75
CA THR A 149 -57.89 -9.20 42.98
C THR A 149 -59.37 -9.35 42.70
N THR A 150 -60.09 -10.30 43.31
CA THR A 150 -61.47 -10.10 43.82
C THR A 150 -61.84 -11.19 44.83
N ARG A 151 -62.52 -10.74 45.89
CA ARG A 151 -62.90 -11.42 47.13
C ARG A 151 -64.06 -12.40 46.97
N LEU A 152 -64.19 -13.32 47.93
CA LEU A 152 -65.43 -13.63 48.65
C LEU A 152 -65.12 -13.61 50.15
#